data_AF-A0A1Q4GQU3-F1
#
_entry.id   AF-A0A1Q4GQU3-F1
#
_cell.length_a   1.000
_cell.length_b   1.000
_cell.length_c   1.000
_cell.angle_alpha   90.00
_cell.angle_beta   90.00
_cell.angle_gamma   90.00
#
_symmetry.space_group_name_H-M   'P 1'
#
loop_
_entity.id
_entity.type
_entity.pdbx_description
1 polymer ?
#
loop_
_entity_poly.entity_id
_entity_poly.type
_entity_poly.pdbx_seq_one_letter_code
_entity_poly.pdbx_strand_id
1 'polypeptide(L)'
;MAKNELPSIGGLSFESLKQVNDHGAEYWSARDLQPLLGYSQWRRFEDAVRRAITSCEQSGNNPEHHFAGAGKPITGGKGAVQIVQDYQLSRFACYLIAQNGDPRKPEIAQAQKYFAIQTRRQELSERLAADRERLELRKQTSEEFKTLSGAARQAGVQNRMFGIFHDAVYKGLYGGLGNEQIKARKNVPANEQLMDRMNATELAANQFRMTQTRDKLAREGIRDQQQAIRAHEQVGKEVRAAIKRIGGERPENIPAAEHIKEVEKRIKTATPRLELDERDASGLLGGKSEGKDTNK
;
A
#
# COMPACT_ATOMS: atom_id res chain seq x y z
N MET A 1 27.44 -7.17 14.17
CA MET A 1 27.77 -6.23 13.08
C MET A 1 27.80 -7.01 11.78
N ALA A 2 26.87 -6.76 10.86
CA ALA A 2 26.94 -7.24 9.49
C ALA A 2 26.48 -6.08 8.61
N LYS A 3 27.43 -5.43 7.93
CA LYS A 3 27.15 -4.36 6.97
C LYS A 3 26.31 -4.94 5.85
N ASN A 4 25.10 -4.44 5.74
CA ASN A 4 24.10 -4.90 4.80
C ASN A 4 24.24 -4.10 3.49
N GLU A 5 25.43 -4.13 2.90
CA GLU A 5 25.72 -3.45 1.62
C GLU A 5 25.12 -4.28 0.47
N LEU A 6 24.30 -3.62 -0.35
CA LEU A 6 23.79 -4.19 -1.60
C LEU A 6 25.00 -4.47 -2.52
N PRO A 7 24.98 -5.57 -3.30
CA PRO A 7 26.12 -5.97 -4.10
C PRO A 7 26.51 -4.86 -5.10
N SER A 8 27.77 -4.45 -5.02
CA SER A 8 28.45 -3.51 -5.92
C SER A 8 29.37 -4.30 -6.83
N ILE A 9 29.26 -4.14 -8.14
CA ILE A 9 30.22 -4.67 -9.10
C ILE A 9 31.08 -3.49 -9.57
N GLY A 10 32.33 -3.42 -9.11
CA GLY A 10 33.28 -2.39 -9.54
C GLY A 10 33.10 -1.00 -8.93
N GLY A 11 32.32 -0.84 -7.85
CA GLY A 11 32.15 0.43 -7.14
C GLY A 11 30.94 1.27 -7.56
N LEU A 12 30.34 0.98 -8.72
CA LEU A 12 29.11 1.63 -9.19
C LEU A 12 27.90 0.71 -8.93
N SER A 13 26.87 1.27 -8.30
CA SER A 13 25.58 0.60 -8.08
C SER A 13 24.59 0.96 -9.19
N PHE A 14 23.58 0.13 -9.40
CA PHE A 14 22.44 0.46 -10.27
C PHE A 14 21.87 1.85 -9.96
N GLU A 15 21.70 2.18 -8.68
CA GLU A 15 21.20 3.51 -8.25
C GLU A 15 22.16 4.66 -8.56
N SER A 16 23.48 4.43 -8.60
CA SER A 16 24.44 5.50 -8.92
C SER A 16 24.45 5.91 -10.39
N LEU A 17 23.90 5.08 -11.28
CA LEU A 17 23.76 5.40 -12.71
C LEU A 17 22.47 6.18 -13.03
N LYS A 18 21.66 6.44 -12.00
CA LYS A 18 20.39 7.13 -12.11
C LYS A 18 20.59 8.58 -12.52
N GLN A 19 19.82 9.01 -13.50
CA GLN A 19 19.75 10.37 -14.00
C GLN A 19 18.30 10.87 -13.94
N VAL A 20 18.11 12.18 -14.09
CA VAL A 20 16.78 12.80 -14.13
C VAL A 20 16.65 13.54 -15.46
N ASN A 21 15.57 13.31 -16.19
CA ASN A 21 15.31 13.99 -17.47
C ASN A 21 14.64 15.36 -17.25
N ASP A 22 14.41 16.09 -18.34
CA ASP A 22 13.81 17.44 -18.30
C ASP A 22 12.38 17.46 -17.76
N HIS A 23 11.72 16.30 -17.66
CA HIS A 23 10.39 16.13 -17.07
C HIS A 23 10.43 15.73 -15.58
N GLY A 24 11.62 15.71 -14.96
CA GLY A 24 11.80 15.29 -13.58
C GLY A 24 11.70 13.77 -13.36
N ALA A 25 11.71 12.98 -14.44
CA ALA A 25 11.62 11.53 -14.38
C ALA A 25 12.99 10.87 -14.25
N GLU A 26 13.07 9.82 -13.44
CA GLU A 26 14.28 9.03 -13.29
C GLU A 26 14.53 8.12 -14.50
N TYR A 27 15.77 8.10 -14.99
CA TYR A 27 16.17 7.23 -16.10
C TYR A 27 17.61 6.74 -15.99
N TRP A 28 17.92 5.70 -16.76
CA TRP A 28 19.26 5.14 -16.92
C TRP A 28 19.67 5.14 -18.39
N SER A 29 20.92 5.50 -18.68
CA SER A 29 21.51 5.30 -19.99
C SER A 29 21.76 3.80 -20.23
N ALA A 30 21.26 3.25 -21.32
CA ALA A 30 21.54 1.85 -21.71
C ALA A 30 23.04 1.61 -21.88
N ARG A 31 23.79 2.59 -22.39
CA ARG A 31 25.26 2.52 -22.52
C ARG A 31 25.97 2.42 -21.17
N ASP A 32 25.48 3.10 -20.14
CA ASP A 32 26.06 3.00 -18.79
C ASP A 32 25.65 1.70 -18.09
N LEU A 33 24.44 1.22 -18.36
CA LEU A 33 23.93 -0.03 -17.81
C LEU A 33 24.60 -1.27 -18.43
N GLN A 34 24.99 -1.19 -19.71
CA GLN A 34 25.62 -2.27 -20.48
C GLN A 34 26.77 -2.97 -19.72
N PRO A 35 27.84 -2.27 -19.26
CA PRO A 35 28.94 -2.91 -18.54
C PRO A 35 28.52 -3.45 -17.16
N LEU A 36 27.58 -2.80 -16.47
CA LEU A 36 27.08 -3.24 -15.17
C LEU A 36 26.36 -4.60 -15.27
N LEU A 37 25.73 -4.88 -16.42
CA LEU A 37 25.07 -6.15 -16.72
C LEU A 37 25.99 -7.16 -17.43
N GLY A 38 27.30 -6.90 -17.45
CA GLY A 38 28.32 -7.84 -17.93
C GLY A 38 28.40 -7.95 -19.47
N TYR A 39 27.88 -6.98 -20.22
CA TYR A 39 27.97 -6.99 -21.68
C TYR A 39 29.16 -6.14 -22.15
N SER A 40 30.14 -6.77 -22.79
CA SER A 40 31.28 -6.07 -23.40
C SER A 40 30.96 -5.49 -24.78
N GLN A 41 30.03 -6.11 -25.51
CA GLN A 41 29.65 -5.72 -26.87
C GLN A 41 28.22 -5.17 -26.90
N TRP A 42 28.05 -3.97 -27.46
CA TRP A 42 26.74 -3.31 -27.60
C TRP A 42 25.71 -4.20 -28.27
N ARG A 43 26.04 -4.82 -29.41
CA ARG A 43 25.11 -5.65 -30.18
C ARG A 43 24.44 -6.73 -29.30
N ARG A 44 25.21 -7.39 -28.42
CA ARG A 44 24.69 -8.42 -27.51
C ARG A 44 23.78 -7.86 -26.43
N PHE A 45 24.07 -6.63 -25.98
CA PHE A 45 23.22 -5.95 -25.01
C PHE A 45 21.94 -5.41 -25.67
N GLU A 46 22.05 -4.86 -26.87
CA GLU A 46 20.91 -4.44 -27.68
C GLU A 46 19.94 -5.60 -27.93
N ASP A 47 20.44 -6.81 -28.17
CA ASP A 47 19.58 -8.00 -28.26
C ASP A 47 18.78 -8.25 -26.96
N ALA A 48 19.37 -8.00 -25.78
CA ALA A 48 18.67 -8.10 -24.50
C ALA A 48 17.64 -6.97 -24.34
N VAL A 49 17.97 -5.75 -24.76
CA VAL A 49 17.04 -4.61 -24.80
C VAL A 49 15.85 -4.90 -25.71
N ARG A 50 16.06 -5.48 -26.90
CA ARG A 50 14.98 -5.86 -27.84
C ARG A 50 14.05 -6.92 -27.25
N ARG A 51 14.60 -7.93 -26.55
CA ARG A 51 13.77 -8.91 -25.81
C ARG A 51 12.95 -8.24 -24.71
N ALA A 52 13.55 -7.29 -23.98
CA ALA A 52 12.86 -6.53 -22.95
C ALA A 52 11.74 -5.64 -23.51
N ILE A 53 11.95 -4.97 -24.65
CA ILE A 53 10.93 -4.22 -25.39
C ILE A 53 9.77 -5.15 -25.76
N THR A 54 10.06 -6.31 -26.35
CA THR A 54 9.03 -7.31 -26.71
C THR A 54 8.24 -7.74 -25.46
N SER A 55 8.93 -8.01 -24.35
CA SER A 55 8.28 -8.37 -23.07
C SER A 55 7.37 -7.25 -22.54
N CYS A 56 7.78 -5.99 -22.71
CA CYS A 56 7.00 -4.81 -22.33
C CYS A 56 5.67 -4.75 -23.09
N GLU A 57 5.73 -4.90 -24.43
CA GLU A 57 4.56 -4.92 -25.32
C GLU A 57 3.60 -6.06 -24.95
N GLN A 58 4.13 -7.27 -24.80
CA GLN A 58 3.31 -8.45 -24.48
C GLN A 58 2.67 -8.39 -23.10
N SER A 59 3.22 -7.58 -22.19
CA SER A 59 2.63 -7.27 -20.88
C SER A 59 1.62 -6.12 -20.93
N GLY A 60 1.28 -5.61 -22.11
CA GLY A 60 0.28 -4.57 -22.33
C GLY A 60 0.75 -3.14 -22.09
N ASN A 61 2.06 -2.91 -21.98
CA ASN A 61 2.63 -1.57 -21.79
C ASN A 61 3.12 -1.00 -23.13
N ASN A 62 3.06 0.34 -23.28
CA ASN A 62 3.68 1.01 -24.42
C ASN A 62 5.20 1.13 -24.20
N PRO A 63 6.06 0.49 -25.02
CA PRO A 63 7.52 0.57 -24.85
C PRO A 63 8.08 1.98 -24.95
N GLU A 64 7.45 2.88 -25.70
CA GLU A 64 7.95 4.25 -25.87
C GLU A 64 8.00 5.03 -24.54
N HIS A 65 7.15 4.66 -23.56
CA HIS A 65 7.17 5.25 -22.22
C HIS A 65 8.35 4.77 -21.34
N HIS A 66 9.08 3.76 -21.80
CA HIS A 66 10.07 3.04 -20.99
C HIS A 66 11.43 2.86 -21.68
N PHE A 67 11.46 2.84 -23.01
CA PHE A 67 12.63 2.65 -23.85
C PHE A 67 12.73 3.78 -24.88
N ALA A 68 13.05 4.99 -24.43
CA ALA A 68 13.18 6.13 -25.34
C ALA A 68 14.55 6.07 -26.04
N GLY A 69 14.55 6.00 -27.37
CA GLY A 69 15.78 6.04 -28.16
C GLY A 69 16.55 7.35 -27.94
N ALA A 70 17.86 7.25 -27.74
CA ALA A 70 18.73 8.39 -27.47
C ALA A 70 20.07 8.27 -28.22
N GLY A 71 20.81 9.37 -28.31
CA GLY A 71 22.19 9.39 -28.77
C GLY A 71 23.12 9.74 -27.61
N LYS A 72 24.19 8.97 -27.42
CA LYS A 72 25.21 9.28 -26.42
C LYS A 72 26.50 9.75 -27.09
N PRO A 73 27.02 10.94 -26.77
CA PRO A 73 28.34 11.35 -27.22
C PRO A 73 29.42 10.53 -26.51
N ILE A 74 30.32 9.93 -27.27
CA ILE A 74 31.52 9.26 -26.77
C ILE A 74 32.76 9.90 -27.39
N THR A 75 33.81 10.06 -26.58
CA THR A 75 35.08 10.61 -27.03
C THR A 75 36.02 9.47 -27.41
N GLY A 76 36.41 9.41 -28.68
CA GLY A 76 37.37 8.44 -29.19
C GLY A 76 38.83 8.80 -28.88
N GLY A 77 39.73 7.85 -29.11
CA GLY A 77 41.17 8.11 -29.05
C GLY A 77 41.55 9.17 -30.09
N LYS A 78 42.06 10.32 -29.63
CA LYS A 78 42.30 11.61 -30.35
C LYS A 78 41.24 12.72 -30.16
N GLY A 79 40.27 12.55 -29.25
CA GLY A 79 39.35 13.65 -28.88
C GLY A 79 38.18 13.85 -29.85
N ALA A 80 38.05 13.01 -30.88
CA ALA A 80 36.90 13.02 -31.77
C ALA A 80 35.64 12.56 -31.01
N VAL A 81 34.57 13.35 -31.06
CA VAL A 81 33.28 13.00 -30.46
C VAL A 81 32.41 12.31 -31.51
N GLN A 82 31.91 11.12 -31.18
CA GLN A 82 30.96 10.39 -32.00
C GLN A 82 29.65 10.19 -31.22
N ILE A 83 28.51 10.37 -31.88
CA ILE A 83 27.22 10.00 -31.31
C ILE A 83 26.96 8.52 -31.60
N VAL A 84 26.79 7.73 -30.55
CA VAL A 84 26.39 6.32 -30.64
C VAL A 84 24.96 6.13 -30.16
N GLN A 85 24.28 5.11 -30.68
CA GLN A 85 22.93 4.74 -30.25
C GLN A 85 22.90 4.43 -28.76
N ASP A 86 21.89 4.92 -28.05
CA ASP A 86 21.62 4.69 -26.63
C ASP A 86 20.11 4.61 -26.40
N TYR A 87 19.70 4.30 -25.18
CA TYR A 87 18.31 4.45 -24.73
C TYR A 87 18.29 5.13 -23.37
N GLN A 88 17.31 6.01 -23.16
CA GLN A 88 16.86 6.35 -21.82
C GLN A 88 15.89 5.26 -21.37
N LEU A 89 16.25 4.58 -20.28
CA LEU A 89 15.52 3.45 -19.74
C LEU A 89 14.82 3.88 -18.45
N SER A 90 13.52 3.62 -18.33
CA SER A 90 12.85 3.70 -17.04
C SER A 90 13.39 2.62 -16.09
N ARG A 91 13.13 2.75 -14.78
CA ARG A 91 13.41 1.69 -13.80
C ARG A 91 12.76 0.35 -14.20
N PHE A 92 11.54 0.41 -14.74
CA PHE A 92 10.82 -0.75 -15.26
C PHE A 92 11.50 -1.38 -16.48
N ALA A 93 12.02 -0.58 -17.43
CA ALA A 93 12.80 -1.09 -18.55
C ALA A 93 14.08 -1.79 -18.08
N CYS A 94 14.80 -1.23 -17.11
CA CYS A 94 15.98 -1.85 -16.50
C CYS A 94 15.66 -3.21 -15.88
N TYR A 95 14.49 -3.36 -15.24
CA TYR A 95 14.01 -4.62 -14.70
C TYR A 95 13.77 -5.66 -15.82
N LEU A 96 13.04 -5.28 -16.87
CA LEU A 96 12.77 -6.16 -18.00
C LEU A 96 14.07 -6.61 -18.71
N ILE A 97 15.07 -5.72 -18.82
CA ILE A 97 16.39 -6.07 -19.36
C ILE A 97 17.10 -7.09 -18.48
N ALA A 98 17.05 -6.95 -17.15
CA ALA A 98 17.63 -7.93 -16.23
C ALA A 98 16.91 -9.29 -16.30
N GLN A 99 15.58 -9.30 -16.43
CA GLN A 99 14.80 -10.53 -16.60
C GLN A 99 15.10 -11.26 -17.91
N ASN A 100 15.25 -10.50 -19.01
CA ASN A 100 15.44 -11.04 -20.35
C ASN A 100 16.93 -11.11 -20.78
N GLY A 101 17.85 -10.82 -19.87
CA GLY A 101 19.29 -10.89 -20.09
C GLY A 101 19.82 -12.33 -20.19
N ASP A 102 21.05 -12.50 -20.68
CA ASP A 102 21.71 -13.81 -20.75
C ASP A 102 21.95 -14.37 -19.33
N PRO A 103 21.26 -15.45 -18.92
CA PRO A 103 21.36 -15.99 -17.56
C PRO A 103 22.73 -16.61 -17.26
N ARG A 104 23.58 -16.83 -18.28
CA ARG A 104 24.96 -17.30 -18.10
C ARG A 104 25.89 -16.21 -17.57
N LYS A 105 25.44 -14.95 -17.49
CA LYS A 105 26.19 -13.82 -16.95
C LYS A 105 25.92 -13.68 -15.44
N PRO A 106 26.95 -13.76 -14.57
CA PRO A 106 26.78 -13.53 -13.14
C PRO A 106 26.15 -12.17 -12.80
N GLU A 107 26.42 -11.14 -13.60
CA GLU A 107 25.88 -9.79 -13.45
C GLU A 107 24.35 -9.76 -13.66
N ILE A 108 23.83 -10.55 -14.62
CA ILE A 108 22.39 -10.71 -14.83
C ILE A 108 21.76 -11.39 -13.62
N ALA A 109 22.36 -12.46 -13.11
CA ALA A 109 21.87 -13.14 -11.91
C ALA A 109 21.89 -12.21 -10.67
N GLN A 110 22.90 -11.35 -10.55
CA GLN A 110 22.99 -10.35 -9.48
C GLN A 110 21.92 -9.26 -9.62
N ALA A 111 21.67 -8.76 -10.83
CA ALA A 111 20.60 -7.79 -11.10
C ALA A 111 19.23 -8.37 -10.76
N GLN A 112 18.95 -9.61 -11.18
CA GLN A 112 17.70 -10.32 -10.83
C GLN A 112 17.55 -10.47 -9.31
N LYS A 113 18.64 -10.84 -8.61
CA LYS A 113 18.65 -10.93 -7.14
C LYS A 113 18.39 -9.57 -6.48
N TYR A 114 19.00 -8.50 -6.97
CA TYR A 114 18.76 -7.14 -6.48
C TYR A 114 17.28 -6.78 -6.60
N PHE A 115 16.68 -6.94 -7.78
CA PHE A 115 15.28 -6.59 -7.99
C PHE A 115 14.32 -7.46 -7.17
N ALA A 116 14.57 -8.77 -7.07
CA ALA A 116 13.77 -9.64 -6.21
C ALA A 116 13.83 -9.21 -4.72
N ILE A 117 15.00 -8.79 -4.24
CA ILE A 117 15.15 -8.25 -2.87
C ILE A 117 14.41 -6.92 -2.72
N GLN A 118 14.48 -6.02 -3.71
CA GLN A 118 13.80 -4.72 -3.63
C GLN A 118 12.28 -4.88 -3.68
N THR A 119 11.74 -5.68 -4.61
CA THR A 119 10.31 -6.02 -4.64
C THR A 119 9.86 -6.60 -3.30
N ARG A 120 10.64 -7.53 -2.74
CA ARG A 120 10.32 -8.11 -1.43
C ARG A 120 10.34 -7.07 -0.30
N ARG A 121 11.26 -6.11 -0.34
CA ARG A 121 11.31 -5.02 0.64
C ARG A 121 10.08 -4.13 0.52
N GLN A 122 9.68 -3.78 -0.70
CA GLN A 122 8.50 -2.96 -0.94
C GLN A 122 7.22 -3.65 -0.46
N GLU A 123 7.00 -4.92 -0.82
CA GLU A 123 5.86 -5.71 -0.34
C GLU A 123 5.77 -5.75 1.20
N LEU A 124 6.92 -5.92 1.86
CA LEU A 124 6.99 -5.93 3.33
C LEU A 124 6.72 -4.54 3.92
N SER A 125 7.17 -3.47 3.25
CA SER A 125 6.93 -2.09 3.64
C SER A 125 5.45 -1.74 3.54
N GLU A 126 4.81 -2.04 2.41
CA GLU A 126 3.37 -1.82 2.20
C GLU A 126 2.53 -2.62 3.19
N ARG A 127 2.89 -3.88 3.43
CA ARG A 127 2.23 -4.70 4.45
C ARG A 127 2.38 -4.10 5.84
N LEU A 128 3.56 -3.57 6.18
CA LEU A 128 3.81 -2.91 7.45
C LEU A 128 3.04 -1.58 7.57
N ALA A 129 2.88 -0.84 6.48
CA ALA A 129 2.07 0.38 6.45
C ALA A 129 0.59 0.06 6.72
N ALA A 130 0.02 -0.93 6.02
CA ALA A 130 -1.34 -1.39 6.24
C ALA A 130 -1.56 -1.94 7.67
N ASP A 131 -0.55 -2.63 8.22
CA ASP A 131 -0.56 -3.10 9.60
C ASP A 131 -0.62 -1.94 10.61
N ARG A 132 0.19 -0.90 10.39
CA ARG A 132 0.21 0.30 11.25
C ARG A 132 -1.11 1.05 11.19
N GLU A 133 -1.65 1.26 9.99
CA GLU A 133 -2.96 1.88 9.78
C GLU A 133 -4.05 1.11 10.57
N ARG A 134 -4.09 -0.21 10.41
CA ARG A 134 -5.06 -1.05 11.11
C ARG A 134 -4.90 -0.96 12.63
N LEU A 135 -3.66 -0.99 13.13
CA LEU A 135 -3.39 -0.89 14.57
C LEU A 135 -3.84 0.46 15.13
N GLU A 136 -3.62 1.53 14.39
CA GLU A 136 -4.05 2.87 14.79
C GLU A 136 -5.58 3.01 14.79
N LEU A 137 -6.25 2.58 13.71
CA LEU A 137 -7.72 2.53 13.65
C LEU A 137 -8.31 1.71 14.80
N ARG A 138 -7.69 0.59 15.15
CA ARG A 138 -8.15 -0.25 16.27
C ARG A 138 -8.06 0.48 17.61
N LYS A 139 -6.98 1.23 17.85
CA LYS A 139 -6.81 2.07 19.06
C LYS A 139 -7.85 3.18 19.10
N GLN A 140 -8.03 3.92 18.00
CA GLN A 140 -9.01 4.99 17.93
C GLN A 140 -10.44 4.47 18.13
N THR A 141 -10.77 3.31 17.54
CA THR A 141 -12.08 2.66 17.75
C THR A 141 -12.29 2.27 19.21
N SER A 142 -11.25 1.82 19.93
CA SER A 142 -11.35 1.57 21.39
C SER A 142 -11.68 2.84 22.17
N GLU A 143 -11.04 3.96 21.83
CA GLU A 143 -11.30 5.23 22.52
C GLU A 143 -12.73 5.72 22.21
N GLU A 144 -13.17 5.64 20.96
CA GLU A 144 -14.55 6.04 20.62
C GLU A 144 -15.61 5.12 21.21
N PHE A 145 -15.30 3.85 21.41
CA PHE A 145 -16.16 2.96 22.17
C PHE A 145 -16.32 3.43 23.64
N LYS A 146 -15.23 3.85 24.30
CA LYS A 146 -15.29 4.39 25.66
C LYS A 146 -16.07 5.70 25.71
N THR A 147 -15.81 6.62 24.77
CA THR A 147 -16.51 7.91 24.67
C THR A 147 -18.01 7.72 24.46
N LEU A 148 -18.39 6.85 23.51
CA LEU A 148 -19.79 6.50 23.27
C LEU A 148 -20.43 5.89 24.51
N SER A 149 -19.73 5.01 25.21
CA SER A 149 -20.25 4.40 26.45
C SER A 149 -20.55 5.47 27.52
N GLY A 150 -19.70 6.50 27.62
CA GLY A 150 -19.95 7.66 28.47
C GLY A 150 -21.21 8.44 28.06
N ALA A 151 -21.35 8.74 26.76
CA ALA A 151 -22.53 9.43 26.23
C ALA A 151 -23.82 8.61 26.42
N ALA A 152 -23.76 7.29 26.27
CA ALA A 152 -24.89 6.40 26.52
C ALA A 152 -25.34 6.44 28.00
N ARG A 153 -24.39 6.48 28.96
CA ARG A 153 -24.74 6.67 30.39
C ARG A 153 -25.44 8.01 30.63
N GLN A 154 -24.92 9.09 30.04
CA GLN A 154 -25.53 10.42 30.14
C GLN A 154 -26.92 10.47 29.51
N ALA A 155 -27.16 9.67 28.48
CA ALA A 155 -28.45 9.47 27.83
C ALA A 155 -29.41 8.54 28.59
N GLY A 156 -29.06 8.10 29.80
CA GLY A 156 -29.92 7.31 30.67
C GLY A 156 -29.78 5.79 30.54
N VAL A 157 -28.80 5.28 29.79
CA VAL A 157 -28.55 3.83 29.68
C VAL A 157 -27.96 3.29 30.99
N GLN A 158 -28.68 2.38 31.64
CA GLN A 158 -28.25 1.74 32.88
C GLN A 158 -27.18 0.67 32.62
N ASN A 159 -26.29 0.44 33.58
CA ASN A 159 -25.18 -0.54 33.48
C ASN A 159 -25.64 -1.95 33.02
N ARG A 160 -26.77 -2.45 33.54
CA ARG A 160 -27.33 -3.76 33.17
C ARG A 160 -27.81 -3.85 31.70
N MET A 161 -27.99 -2.71 31.04
CA MET A 161 -28.52 -2.60 29.68
C MET A 161 -27.43 -2.37 28.63
N PHE A 162 -26.17 -2.21 29.03
CA PHE A 162 -25.05 -2.02 28.10
C PHE A 162 -24.89 -3.19 27.12
N GLY A 163 -25.13 -4.42 27.56
CA GLY A 163 -25.11 -5.58 26.67
C GLY A 163 -26.12 -5.46 25.54
N ILE A 164 -27.35 -5.05 25.85
CA ILE A 164 -28.42 -4.84 24.86
C ILE A 164 -28.12 -3.63 23.97
N PHE A 165 -27.62 -2.53 24.54
CA PHE A 165 -27.23 -1.34 23.80
C PHE A 165 -26.14 -1.66 22.76
N HIS A 166 -25.09 -2.37 23.15
CA HIS A 166 -24.02 -2.77 22.24
C HIS A 166 -24.47 -3.81 21.21
N ASP A 167 -25.33 -4.76 21.59
CA ASP A 167 -25.84 -5.75 20.64
C ASP A 167 -26.76 -5.12 19.59
N ALA A 168 -27.58 -4.13 19.97
CA ALA A 168 -28.47 -3.42 19.07
C ALA A 168 -27.72 -2.74 17.91
N VAL A 169 -26.55 -2.16 18.16
CA VAL A 169 -25.77 -1.53 17.08
C VAL A 169 -25.15 -2.55 16.14
N TYR A 170 -24.75 -3.73 16.64
CA TYR A 170 -24.31 -4.82 15.77
C TYR A 170 -25.45 -5.27 14.86
N LYS A 171 -26.65 -5.46 15.42
CA LYS A 171 -27.84 -5.78 14.62
C LYS A 171 -28.12 -4.72 13.55
N GLY A 172 -27.97 -3.44 13.85
CA GLY A 172 -28.12 -2.38 12.86
C GLY A 172 -27.11 -2.45 11.71
N LEU A 173 -25.81 -2.55 12.04
CA LEU A 173 -24.73 -2.50 11.06
C LEU A 173 -24.54 -3.81 10.27
N TYR A 174 -24.83 -4.97 10.88
CA TYR A 174 -24.54 -6.30 10.33
C TYR A 174 -25.80 -7.05 9.88
N GLY A 175 -26.84 -6.32 9.47
CA GLY A 175 -28.03 -6.92 8.85
C GLY A 175 -28.85 -7.81 9.79
N GLY A 176 -28.95 -7.42 11.07
CA GLY A 176 -29.71 -8.12 12.10
C GLY A 176 -28.89 -9.11 12.95
N LEU A 177 -27.59 -9.27 12.66
CA LEU A 177 -26.72 -10.15 13.44
C LEU A 177 -26.21 -9.45 14.71
N GLY A 178 -26.40 -10.11 15.85
CA GLY A 178 -25.74 -9.75 17.11
C GLY A 178 -24.27 -10.17 17.15
N ASN A 179 -23.55 -9.77 18.19
CA ASN A 179 -22.10 -9.99 18.30
C ASN A 179 -21.69 -11.48 18.17
N GLU A 180 -22.41 -12.37 18.85
CA GLU A 180 -22.11 -13.82 18.81
C GLU A 180 -22.35 -14.43 17.43
N GLN A 181 -23.42 -14.00 16.75
CA GLN A 181 -23.75 -14.46 15.41
C GLN A 181 -22.73 -13.97 14.38
N ILE A 182 -22.22 -12.74 14.53
CA ILE A 182 -21.15 -12.21 13.68
C ILE A 182 -19.88 -13.05 13.89
N LYS A 183 -19.50 -13.33 15.14
CA LYS A 183 -18.33 -14.18 15.42
C LYS A 183 -18.47 -15.56 14.79
N ALA A 184 -19.62 -16.22 14.95
CA ALA A 184 -19.90 -17.51 14.35
C ALA A 184 -19.81 -17.46 12.82
N ARG A 185 -20.44 -16.47 12.18
CA ARG A 185 -20.42 -16.28 10.72
C ARG A 185 -19.00 -16.07 10.18
N LYS A 186 -18.16 -15.35 10.93
CA LYS A 186 -16.79 -15.01 10.53
C LYS A 186 -15.72 -15.99 11.04
N ASN A 187 -16.12 -17.10 11.67
CA ASN A 187 -15.21 -18.06 12.31
C ASN A 187 -14.23 -17.38 13.31
N VAL A 188 -14.72 -16.40 14.07
CA VAL A 188 -13.96 -15.76 15.15
C VAL A 188 -14.19 -16.55 16.45
N PRO A 189 -13.13 -16.99 17.15
CA PRO A 189 -13.26 -17.69 18.42
C PRO A 189 -14.09 -16.91 19.45
N ALA A 190 -14.91 -17.62 20.22
CA ALA A 190 -15.84 -16.99 21.17
C ALA A 190 -15.13 -16.13 22.24
N ASN A 191 -13.92 -16.55 22.64
CA ASN A 191 -13.06 -15.88 23.62
C ASN A 191 -12.30 -14.66 23.07
N GLU A 192 -12.27 -14.46 21.75
CA GLU A 192 -11.62 -13.29 21.13
C GLU A 192 -12.57 -12.10 21.03
N GLN A 193 -12.04 -10.87 21.10
CA GLN A 193 -12.84 -9.69 20.84
C GLN A 193 -13.07 -9.54 19.34
N LEU A 194 -14.32 -9.27 18.93
CA LEU A 194 -14.65 -9.14 17.51
C LEU A 194 -13.83 -8.04 16.83
N MET A 195 -13.64 -6.88 17.49
CA MET A 195 -12.87 -5.76 16.95
C MET A 195 -11.40 -6.10 16.68
N ASP A 196 -10.80 -7.05 17.41
CA ASP A 196 -9.41 -7.48 17.21
C ASP A 196 -9.24 -8.30 15.92
N ARG A 197 -10.35 -8.71 15.31
CA ARG A 197 -10.44 -9.51 14.07
C ARG A 197 -11.05 -8.71 12.91
N MET A 198 -11.34 -7.43 13.10
CA MET A 198 -11.81 -6.54 12.04
C MET A 198 -10.63 -6.00 11.22
N ASN A 199 -10.80 -5.84 9.91
CA ASN A 199 -9.83 -5.13 9.07
C ASN A 199 -10.03 -3.60 9.18
N ALA A 200 -9.21 -2.81 8.48
CA ALA A 200 -9.27 -1.34 8.51
C ALA A 200 -10.66 -0.80 8.09
N THR A 201 -11.24 -1.32 7.00
CA THR A 201 -12.55 -0.91 6.50
C THR A 201 -13.67 -1.15 7.52
N GLU A 202 -13.69 -2.34 8.13
CA GLU A 202 -14.69 -2.68 9.14
C GLU A 202 -14.50 -1.84 10.41
N LEU A 203 -13.25 -1.65 10.88
CA LEU A 203 -12.95 -0.77 12.02
C LEU A 203 -13.43 0.66 11.76
N ALA A 204 -13.13 1.24 10.59
CA ALA A 204 -13.55 2.58 10.23
C ALA A 204 -15.08 2.72 10.21
N ALA A 205 -15.81 1.76 9.65
CA ALA A 205 -17.27 1.75 9.69
C ALA A 205 -17.81 1.70 11.13
N ASN A 206 -17.16 0.91 11.99
CA ASN A 206 -17.52 0.78 13.41
C ASN A 206 -17.20 2.05 14.20
N GLN A 207 -16.08 2.71 13.93
CA GLN A 207 -15.71 3.99 14.53
C GLN A 207 -16.69 5.09 14.10
N PHE A 208 -16.96 5.20 12.80
CA PHE A 208 -17.87 6.21 12.27
C PHE A 208 -19.27 6.11 12.89
N ARG A 209 -19.86 4.91 12.95
CA ARG A 209 -21.18 4.74 13.60
C ARG A 209 -21.16 5.12 15.09
N MET A 210 -20.04 4.94 15.79
CA MET A 210 -19.94 5.29 17.21
C MET A 210 -19.97 6.81 17.38
N THR A 211 -19.16 7.51 16.59
CA THR A 211 -19.16 8.98 16.53
C THR A 211 -20.54 9.51 16.16
N GLN A 212 -21.17 8.99 15.10
CA GLN A 212 -22.50 9.43 14.68
C GLN A 212 -23.59 9.13 15.72
N THR A 213 -23.50 8.01 16.44
CA THR A 213 -24.44 7.72 17.53
C THR A 213 -24.27 8.73 18.66
N ARG A 214 -23.04 8.97 19.11
CA ARG A 214 -22.74 9.94 20.18
C ARG A 214 -23.32 11.30 19.83
N ASP A 215 -23.05 11.77 18.61
CA ASP A 215 -23.49 13.08 18.16
C ASP A 215 -25.01 13.14 18.02
N LYS A 216 -25.66 12.05 17.58
CA LYS A 216 -27.13 11.93 17.52
C LYS A 216 -27.76 12.00 18.92
N LEU A 217 -27.24 11.23 19.89
CA LEU A 217 -27.72 11.24 21.28
C LEU A 217 -27.68 12.65 21.88
N ALA A 218 -26.58 13.37 21.65
CA ALA A 218 -26.39 14.73 22.14
C ALA A 218 -27.32 15.73 21.42
N ARG A 219 -27.33 15.72 20.08
CA ARG A 219 -28.12 16.65 19.25
C ARG A 219 -29.62 16.54 19.51
N GLU A 220 -30.12 15.31 19.71
CA GLU A 220 -31.55 15.06 19.95
C GLU A 220 -31.91 15.11 21.44
N GLY A 221 -30.95 15.39 22.32
CA GLY A 221 -31.19 15.52 23.76
C GLY A 221 -31.75 14.24 24.39
N ILE A 222 -31.37 13.07 23.87
CA ILE A 222 -31.94 11.79 24.29
C ILE A 222 -31.52 11.51 25.74
N ARG A 223 -32.52 11.31 26.62
CA ARG A 223 -32.34 10.97 28.04
C ARG A 223 -33.13 9.74 28.48
N ASP A 224 -33.69 9.02 27.52
CA ASP A 224 -34.41 7.78 27.74
C ASP A 224 -33.61 6.59 27.19
N GLN A 225 -33.52 5.54 28.00
CA GLN A 225 -32.75 4.34 27.69
C GLN A 225 -33.23 3.63 26.42
N GLN A 226 -34.54 3.48 26.23
CA GLN A 226 -35.06 2.77 25.06
C GLN A 226 -34.85 3.60 23.79
N GLN A 227 -35.05 4.91 23.87
CA GLN A 227 -34.74 5.83 22.77
C GLN A 227 -33.25 5.78 22.41
N ALA A 228 -32.35 5.74 23.39
CA ALA A 228 -30.91 5.63 23.14
C ALA A 228 -30.54 4.33 22.41
N ILE A 229 -31.10 3.19 22.83
CA ILE A 229 -30.90 1.89 22.16
C ILE A 229 -31.41 1.94 20.71
N ARG A 230 -32.63 2.47 20.49
CA ARG A 230 -33.21 2.59 19.13
C ARG A 230 -32.39 3.51 18.24
N ALA A 231 -31.95 4.66 18.76
CA ALA A 231 -31.09 5.59 18.03
C ALA A 231 -29.78 4.93 17.62
N HIS A 232 -29.17 4.14 18.52
CA HIS A 232 -27.94 3.42 18.24
C HIS A 232 -28.09 2.37 17.15
N GLU A 233 -29.16 1.57 17.20
CA GLU A 233 -29.48 0.61 16.13
C GLU A 233 -29.74 1.31 14.78
N GLN A 234 -30.51 2.39 14.80
CA GLN A 234 -30.89 3.14 13.59
C GLN A 234 -29.67 3.74 12.88
N VAL A 235 -28.73 4.33 13.63
CA VAL A 235 -27.46 4.81 13.06
C VAL A 235 -26.69 3.66 12.40
N GLY A 236 -26.66 2.47 13.03
CA GLY A 236 -26.07 1.28 12.42
C GLY A 236 -26.71 0.91 11.08
N LYS A 237 -28.04 0.95 10.99
CA LYS A 237 -28.79 0.68 9.74
C LYS A 237 -28.48 1.71 8.65
N GLU A 238 -28.37 2.98 9.01
CA GLU A 238 -28.05 4.07 8.07
C GLU A 238 -26.64 3.93 7.51
N VAL A 239 -25.65 3.67 8.37
CA VAL A 239 -24.26 3.39 7.93
C VAL A 239 -24.23 2.18 7.01
N ARG A 240 -24.92 1.09 7.36
CA ARG A 240 -25.04 -0.09 6.50
C ARG A 240 -25.66 0.22 5.14
N ALA A 241 -26.73 1.02 5.12
CA ALA A 241 -27.39 1.41 3.88
C ALA A 241 -26.47 2.28 3.00
N ALA A 242 -25.68 3.16 3.61
CA ALA A 242 -24.69 3.96 2.90
C ALA A 242 -23.61 3.08 2.26
N ILE A 243 -23.03 2.13 3.00
CA ILE A 243 -22.05 1.15 2.47
C ILE A 243 -22.62 0.42 1.26
N LYS A 244 -23.86 -0.08 1.35
CA LYS A 244 -24.52 -0.76 0.23
C LYS A 244 -24.70 0.16 -0.99
N ARG A 245 -25.12 1.41 -0.76
CA ARG A 245 -25.43 2.36 -1.84
C ARG A 245 -24.21 2.74 -2.68
N ILE A 246 -23.04 2.81 -2.05
CA ILE A 246 -21.77 3.11 -2.73
C ILE A 246 -21.10 1.86 -3.33
N GLY A 247 -21.76 0.69 -3.28
CA GLY A 247 -21.20 -0.57 -3.77
C GLY A 247 -20.13 -1.19 -2.85
N GLY A 248 -20.04 -0.75 -1.59
CA GLY A 248 -19.12 -1.31 -0.61
C GLY A 248 -19.54 -2.69 -0.11
N GLU A 249 -18.57 -3.52 0.27
CA GLU A 249 -18.82 -4.83 0.85
C GLU A 249 -19.51 -4.69 2.21
N ARG A 250 -20.52 -5.53 2.44
CA ARG A 250 -21.29 -5.46 3.69
C ARG A 250 -20.46 -5.97 4.86
N PRO A 251 -20.52 -5.35 6.05
CA PRO A 251 -19.67 -5.72 7.19
C PRO A 251 -19.75 -7.21 7.55
N GLU A 252 -20.93 -7.84 7.46
CA GLU A 252 -21.13 -9.26 7.72
C GLU A 252 -20.44 -10.22 6.72
N ASN A 253 -19.99 -9.72 5.58
CA ASN A 253 -19.30 -10.47 4.53
C ASN A 253 -17.79 -10.18 4.48
N ILE A 254 -17.33 -9.15 5.18
CA ILE A 254 -15.90 -8.87 5.30
C ILE A 254 -15.24 -10.02 6.09
N PRO A 255 -14.22 -10.71 5.54
CA PRO A 255 -13.57 -11.82 6.22
C PRO A 255 -12.86 -11.36 7.50
N ALA A 256 -12.78 -12.25 8.49
CA ALA A 256 -12.01 -11.99 9.69
C ALA A 256 -10.52 -11.81 9.34
N ALA A 257 -9.93 -10.72 9.81
CA ALA A 257 -8.50 -10.49 9.74
C ALA A 257 -7.76 -11.31 10.82
N GLU A 258 -6.45 -11.42 10.65
CA GLU A 258 -5.57 -11.94 11.70
C GLU A 258 -5.72 -11.13 13.00
N HIS A 259 -5.47 -11.78 14.14
CA HIS A 259 -5.65 -11.13 15.43
C HIS A 259 -4.72 -9.92 15.58
N ILE A 260 -5.22 -8.79 16.11
CA ILE A 260 -4.46 -7.53 16.19
C ILE A 260 -3.12 -7.65 16.95
N LYS A 261 -3.05 -8.55 17.93
CA LYS A 261 -1.80 -8.84 18.66
C LYS A 261 -0.68 -9.38 17.77
N GLU A 262 -1.01 -10.17 16.75
CA GLU A 262 -0.01 -10.66 15.79
C GLU A 262 0.51 -9.53 14.90
N VAL A 263 -0.39 -8.61 14.51
CA VAL A 263 -0.04 -7.37 13.80
C VAL A 263 0.89 -6.50 14.65
N GLU A 264 0.54 -6.27 15.91
CA GLU A 264 1.36 -5.49 16.85
C GLU A 264 2.75 -6.11 17.04
N LYS A 265 2.82 -7.44 17.20
CA LYS A 265 4.08 -8.17 17.30
C LYS A 265 4.92 -7.99 16.04
N ARG A 266 4.31 -8.11 14.85
CA ARG A 266 5.00 -7.94 13.57
C ARG A 266 5.52 -6.51 13.37
N ILE A 267 4.78 -5.49 13.78
CA ILE A 267 5.25 -4.11 13.74
C ILE A 267 6.45 -3.90 14.66
N LYS A 268 6.42 -4.47 15.88
CA LYS A 268 7.53 -4.37 16.84
C LYS A 268 8.79 -5.09 16.39
N THR A 269 8.66 -6.22 15.69
CA THR A 269 9.80 -7.01 15.19
C THR A 269 10.31 -6.54 13.83
N ALA A 270 9.52 -5.76 13.08
CA ALA A 270 9.94 -5.16 11.83
C ALA A 270 11.07 -4.14 12.10
N THR A 271 12.30 -4.53 11.79
CA THR A 271 13.47 -3.63 11.84
C THR A 271 13.20 -2.44 10.92
N PRO A 272 13.45 -1.18 11.34
CA PRO A 272 13.23 -0.03 10.47
C PRO A 272 14.17 -0.13 9.27
N ARG A 273 13.62 -0.37 8.08
CA ARG A 273 14.38 -0.35 6.82
C ARG A 273 13.70 0.59 5.84
N LEU A 274 14.41 1.72 5.64
CA LEU A 274 14.49 2.58 4.47
C LEU A 274 13.23 2.60 3.58
N GLU A 275 12.51 3.71 3.70
CA GLU A 275 11.42 4.12 2.81
C GLU A 275 11.93 4.26 1.37
N LEU A 276 11.11 3.83 0.41
CA LEU A 276 11.27 4.13 -1.01
C LEU A 276 10.08 5.00 -1.45
N ASP A 277 10.39 6.01 -2.26
CA ASP A 277 9.56 7.17 -2.62
C ASP A 277 8.54 6.81 -3.72
N GLU A 278 7.34 7.40 -3.69
CA GLU A 278 6.23 7.16 -4.63
C GLU A 278 6.56 7.55 -6.10
N ARG A 279 7.68 8.25 -6.32
CA ARG A 279 8.14 8.75 -7.63
C ARG A 279 8.55 7.66 -8.62
N ASP A 280 8.79 6.43 -8.17
CA ASP A 280 9.25 5.33 -9.04
C ASP A 280 8.17 4.79 -10.01
N ALA A 281 6.89 5.13 -9.81
CA ALA A 281 5.77 4.52 -10.54
C ALA A 281 5.47 5.14 -11.93
N SER A 282 5.95 6.35 -12.23
CA SER A 282 5.52 7.12 -13.42
C SER A 282 6.39 6.93 -14.67
N GLY A 283 7.49 6.17 -14.59
CA GLY A 283 8.38 5.94 -15.74
C GLY A 283 9.00 7.24 -16.28
N LEU A 284 9.33 7.30 -17.58
CA LEU A 284 10.02 8.44 -18.20
C LEU A 284 9.17 9.73 -18.32
N LEU A 285 7.87 9.64 -18.01
CA LEU A 285 6.92 10.76 -18.15
C LEU A 285 6.83 11.64 -16.89
N GLY A 286 7.41 11.20 -15.77
CA GLY A 286 7.39 11.93 -14.49
C GLY A 286 6.03 11.87 -13.80
N GLY A 287 6.03 11.93 -12.47
CA GLY A 287 4.78 12.05 -11.72
C GLY A 287 4.23 13.46 -11.94
N LYS A 288 3.00 13.59 -12.48
CA LYS A 288 2.33 14.89 -12.50
C LYS A 288 2.17 15.34 -11.05
N SER A 289 3.02 16.27 -10.61
CA SER A 289 2.69 17.10 -9.45
C SER A 289 1.51 17.94 -9.90
N GLU A 290 0.29 17.52 -9.58
CA GLU A 290 -0.84 18.45 -9.59
C GLU A 290 -0.45 19.60 -8.66
N GLY A 291 -0.20 20.75 -9.28
CA GLY A 291 0.11 21.98 -8.57
C GLY A 291 -1.00 22.23 -7.57
N LYS A 292 -0.65 22.28 -6.29
CA LYS A 292 -1.44 23.02 -5.32
C LYS A 292 -1.45 24.47 -5.78
N ASP A 293 -2.51 24.86 -6.49
CA ASP A 293 -2.91 26.24 -6.62
C ASP A 293 -3.07 26.82 -5.21
N THR A 294 -2.06 27.57 -4.78
CA THR A 294 -2.16 28.48 -3.66
C THR A 294 -3.09 29.60 -4.08
N ASN A 295 -4.36 29.50 -3.69
CA ASN A 295 -5.27 30.63 -3.72
C ASN A 295 -5.94 30.81 -2.35
N LYS A 296 -5.25 31.54 -1.47
CA LYS A 296 -5.79 32.59 -0.59
C LYS A 296 -4.70 33.23 0.25
#